data_AF-A0A139RF16-F1
#
_entry.id   AF-A0A139RF16-F1
#
_cell.length_a   1.000
_cell.length_b   1.000
_cell.length_c   1.000
_cell.angle_alpha   90.00
_cell.angle_beta   90.00
_cell.angle_gamma   90.00
#
_symmetry.space_group_name_H-M   'P 1'
#
loop_
_entity.id
_entity.type
_entity.pdbx_description
1 polymer ?
#
loop_
_entity_poly.entity_id
_entity_poly.type
_entity_poly.pdbx_seq_one_letter_code
_entity_poly.pdbx_strand_id
1 'polypeptide(L)'
;MAHQALRVLAGAYKIIDSIPENLTSEELENNLIFTGLIGMIDPERPEAAEAVRVAKEAGIRPIMITGDHQDTAEAIAKRLGIIDANDTEGHVLTGAELNELSDEDFEKVVGQYSVYARVSPEHKVRIVKAWQKQGKVVAMTGDGVNDAPALKTADIGIGMGITGTEVSKGASDMILADDNFATIIVAVEEGRKVFSNIQKTIQYLLSANTAEVLTIFLSTLFGWDVLQPVHLLWINLVTDTFPAIALGVEPAEPGVMNHKPRGRKASFFSGGVLSSIIYQGVLQAAIVMSVYGLAIAYPVHVGDNHAIHADALTMAFATLGLIQLFHAYNVKSVYQSILTVGPFKSKTFNWSILVSFILLMATIVVEPLEGIFHVTKLDLSQWGIVMAGSFSMIIIVEIVKFIQRKLGFDKNAI
;
A
#
# COMPACT_ATOMS: atom_id res chain seq x y z
N MET A 1 -7.42 31.34 -29.79
CA MET A 1 -6.12 30.63 -29.84
C MET A 1 -5.52 30.44 -28.45
N ALA A 2 -5.35 31.48 -27.63
CA ALA A 2 -4.86 31.33 -26.24
C ALA A 2 -5.74 30.39 -25.38
N HIS A 3 -7.08 30.55 -25.42
CA HIS A 3 -8.03 29.63 -24.78
C HIS A 3 -8.01 28.19 -25.33
N GLN A 4 -7.30 27.94 -26.44
CA GLN A 4 -7.08 26.61 -27.00
C GLN A 4 -5.69 26.07 -26.63
N ALA A 5 -5.04 26.61 -25.61
CA ALA A 5 -3.68 26.27 -25.17
C ALA A 5 -2.60 26.42 -26.26
N LEU A 6 -2.86 27.22 -27.30
CA LEU A 6 -1.86 27.49 -28.34
C LEU A 6 -0.94 28.62 -27.86
N ARG A 7 0.37 28.39 -27.88
CA ARG A 7 1.38 29.45 -27.88
C ARG A 7 1.32 30.14 -29.23
N VAL A 8 0.93 31.42 -29.23
CA VAL A 8 0.71 32.20 -30.45
C VAL A 8 1.92 33.09 -30.72
N LEU A 9 2.48 33.01 -31.93
CA LEU A 9 3.51 33.90 -32.45
C LEU A 9 2.93 34.75 -33.58
N ALA A 10 3.18 36.06 -33.55
CA ALA A 10 2.81 36.97 -34.62
C ALA A 10 3.98 37.16 -35.57
N GLY A 11 3.74 36.94 -36.87
CA GLY A 11 4.70 37.20 -37.93
C GLY A 11 4.39 38.51 -38.64
N ALA A 12 5.41 39.37 -38.78
CA ALA A 12 5.33 40.58 -39.58
C ALA A 12 6.68 40.84 -40.26
N TYR A 13 6.67 41.56 -41.38
CA TYR A 13 7.90 41.91 -42.13
C TYR A 13 7.86 43.37 -42.59
N LYS A 14 9.03 43.93 -42.91
CA LYS A 14 9.17 45.26 -43.47
C LYS A 14 10.08 45.18 -44.68
N ILE A 15 9.64 45.76 -45.79
CA ILE A 15 10.46 45.89 -46.98
C ILE A 15 11.25 47.19 -46.82
N ILE A 16 12.58 47.09 -46.92
CA ILE A 16 13.49 48.22 -46.86
C ILE A 16 14.29 48.26 -48.16
N ASP A 17 14.44 49.45 -48.75
CA ASP A 17 15.15 49.61 -50.02
C ASP A 17 16.69 49.64 -49.84
N SER A 18 17.16 49.97 -48.64
CA SER A 18 18.57 49.97 -48.25
C SER A 18 18.75 49.64 -46.77
N ILE A 19 19.86 48.99 -46.42
CA ILE A 19 20.19 48.67 -45.02
C ILE A 19 20.50 49.98 -44.27
N PRO A 20 19.78 50.30 -43.17
CA PRO A 20 20.04 51.49 -42.35
C PRO A 20 21.43 51.41 -41.68
N GLU A 21 22.05 52.56 -41.41
CA GLU A 21 23.32 52.62 -40.68
C GLU A 21 23.18 52.15 -39.22
N ASN A 22 22.02 52.35 -38.61
CA ASN A 22 21.70 51.90 -37.25
C ASN A 22 20.76 50.69 -37.29
N LEU A 23 21.25 49.54 -36.81
CA LEU A 23 20.49 48.29 -36.71
C LEU A 23 19.88 48.15 -35.32
N THR A 24 18.98 49.07 -34.96
CA THR A 24 18.29 49.04 -33.66
C THR A 24 16.87 48.45 -33.79
N SER A 25 16.39 47.73 -32.77
CA SER A 25 15.01 47.22 -32.75
C SER A 25 13.98 48.34 -32.86
N GLU A 26 14.24 49.50 -32.25
CA GLU A 26 13.31 50.65 -32.31
C GLU A 26 13.11 51.19 -33.73
N GLU A 27 14.14 51.21 -34.59
CA GLU A 27 14.05 51.67 -35.98
C GLU A 27 13.51 50.60 -36.95
N LEU A 28 13.80 49.32 -36.67
CA LEU A 28 13.45 48.21 -37.56
C LEU A 28 12.08 47.61 -37.25
N GLU A 29 11.67 47.54 -35.97
CA GLU A 29 10.44 46.86 -35.51
C GLU A 29 9.21 47.79 -35.44
N ASN A 30 9.18 48.84 -36.28
CA ASN A 30 8.02 49.74 -36.43
C ASN A 30 7.45 49.67 -37.86
N ASN A 31 6.15 49.96 -38.00
CA ASN A 31 5.42 49.99 -39.28
C ASN A 31 5.59 48.69 -40.11
N LEU A 32 5.57 47.55 -39.43
CA LEU A 32 5.67 46.23 -40.06
C LEU A 32 4.35 45.87 -40.78
N ILE A 33 4.45 45.16 -41.90
CA ILE A 33 3.32 44.52 -42.58
C ILE A 33 3.02 43.22 -41.87
N PHE A 34 1.84 43.13 -41.25
CA PHE A 34 1.39 41.93 -40.59
C PHE A 34 1.11 40.81 -41.61
N THR A 35 1.72 39.64 -41.39
CA THR A 35 1.55 38.47 -42.27
C THR A 35 0.49 37.52 -41.72
N GLY A 36 0.53 37.25 -40.41
CA GLY A 36 -0.36 36.26 -39.80
C GLY A 36 0.09 35.81 -38.41
N LEU A 37 -0.67 34.89 -37.84
CA LEU A 37 -0.38 34.23 -36.57
C LEU A 37 -0.05 32.76 -36.81
N ILE A 38 0.93 32.25 -36.08
CA ILE A 38 1.23 30.82 -35.99
C ILE A 38 0.91 30.38 -34.56
N GLY A 39 0.03 29.39 -34.42
CA GLY A 39 -0.23 28.72 -33.15
C GLY A 39 0.57 27.43 -33.08
N MET A 40 1.37 27.26 -32.03
CA MET A 40 2.04 26.01 -31.69
C MET A 40 1.57 25.56 -30.31
N ILE A 41 1.50 24.25 -30.10
CA ILE A 41 1.13 23.67 -28.82
C ILE A 41 2.14 22.59 -28.48
N ASP A 42 2.49 22.51 -27.20
CA ASP A 42 3.13 21.32 -26.66
C ASP A 42 2.01 20.32 -26.33
N PRO A 43 1.81 19.28 -27.14
CA PRO A 43 0.66 18.40 -26.98
C PRO A 43 0.80 17.60 -25.69
N GLU A 44 -0.30 17.49 -24.95
CA GLU A 44 -0.35 16.59 -23.81
C GLU A 44 -0.13 15.13 -24.23
N ARG A 45 0.51 14.36 -23.35
CA ARG A 45 0.67 12.92 -23.55
C ARG A 45 -0.70 12.24 -23.48
N PRO A 46 -1.06 11.36 -24.44
CA PRO A 46 -2.36 10.69 -24.47
C PRO A 46 -2.70 9.96 -23.16
N GLU A 47 -1.70 9.35 -22.54
CA GLU A 47 -1.81 8.59 -21.30
C GLU A 47 -2.00 9.46 -20.04
N ALA A 48 -1.71 10.76 -20.10
CA ALA A 48 -1.79 11.64 -18.95
C ALA A 48 -3.24 11.86 -18.48
N ALA A 49 -4.18 12.00 -19.41
CA ALA A 49 -5.60 12.18 -19.08
C ALA A 49 -6.16 10.95 -18.35
N GLU A 50 -5.81 9.75 -18.83
CA GLU A 50 -6.21 8.50 -18.19
C GLU A 50 -5.59 8.33 -16.81
N ALA A 51 -4.30 8.65 -16.66
CA ALA A 51 -3.63 8.63 -15.37
C ALA A 51 -4.24 9.62 -14.35
N VAL A 52 -4.63 10.82 -14.80
CA VAL A 52 -5.35 11.80 -13.96
C VAL A 52 -6.72 11.26 -13.53
N ARG A 53 -7.45 10.59 -14.43
CA ARG A 53 -8.73 9.95 -14.12
C ARG A 53 -8.57 8.88 -13.04
N VAL A 54 -7.63 7.95 -13.23
CA VAL A 54 -7.36 6.86 -12.26
C VAL A 54 -6.87 7.43 -10.92
N ALA A 55 -6.02 8.47 -10.93
CA ALA A 55 -5.60 9.14 -9.70
C ALA A 55 -6.79 9.68 -8.91
N LYS A 56 -7.72 10.38 -9.58
CA LYS A 56 -8.92 10.94 -8.96
C LYS A 56 -9.84 9.85 -8.39
N GLU A 57 -10.06 8.78 -9.14
CA GLU A 57 -10.84 7.61 -8.67
C GLU A 57 -10.22 6.96 -7.43
N ALA A 58 -8.89 6.94 -7.36
CA ALA A 58 -8.13 6.48 -6.21
C ALA A 58 -8.06 7.47 -5.04
N GLY A 59 -8.76 8.60 -5.12
CA GLY A 59 -8.79 9.65 -4.11
C GLY A 59 -7.47 10.44 -3.99
N ILE A 60 -6.61 10.36 -5.01
CA ILE A 60 -5.37 11.13 -5.13
C ILE A 60 -5.73 12.44 -5.85
N ARG A 61 -5.21 13.57 -5.37
CA ARG A 61 -5.45 14.87 -6.00
C ARG A 61 -4.27 15.23 -6.92
N PRO A 62 -4.46 15.24 -8.26
CA PRO A 62 -3.44 15.73 -9.17
C PRO A 62 -3.36 17.26 -9.06
N ILE A 63 -2.14 17.80 -9.10
CA ILE A 63 -1.87 19.23 -9.05
C ILE A 63 -0.89 19.55 -10.18
N MET A 64 -1.23 20.52 -11.01
CA MET A 64 -0.36 21.00 -12.08
C MET A 64 0.49 22.16 -11.57
N ILE A 65 1.80 22.10 -11.82
CA ILE A 65 2.74 23.17 -11.52
C ILE A 65 3.53 23.43 -12.80
N THR A 66 3.38 24.62 -13.39
CA THR A 66 3.99 24.96 -14.68
C THR A 66 4.59 26.37 -14.71
N GLY A 67 5.56 26.57 -15.60
CA GLY A 67 6.09 27.89 -15.96
C GLY A 67 5.24 28.64 -17.00
N ASP A 68 4.24 27.98 -17.59
CA ASP A 68 3.38 28.55 -18.63
C ASP A 68 2.48 29.68 -18.12
N HIS A 69 1.89 30.40 -19.07
CA HIS A 69 0.86 31.40 -18.78
C HIS A 69 -0.39 30.76 -18.16
N GLN A 70 -1.08 31.53 -17.31
CA GLN A 70 -2.27 31.10 -16.59
C GLN A 70 -3.34 30.51 -17.51
N ASP A 71 -3.72 31.23 -18.57
CA ASP A 71 -4.76 30.77 -19.51
C ASP A 71 -4.39 29.44 -20.20
N THR A 72 -3.12 29.26 -20.55
CA THR A 72 -2.63 28.04 -21.18
C THR A 72 -2.67 26.88 -20.19
N ALA A 73 -2.16 27.11 -18.98
CA ALA A 73 -2.16 26.11 -17.90
C ALA A 73 -3.59 25.67 -17.54
N GLU A 74 -4.53 26.62 -17.43
CA GLU A 74 -5.93 26.32 -17.17
C GLU A 74 -6.56 25.48 -18.28
N ALA A 75 -6.31 25.85 -19.55
CA ALA A 75 -6.83 25.11 -20.69
C ALA A 75 -6.31 23.66 -20.74
N ILE A 76 -5.01 23.44 -20.47
CA ILE A 76 -4.43 22.09 -20.41
C ILE A 76 -4.99 21.32 -19.20
N ALA A 77 -5.12 21.96 -18.04
CA ALA A 77 -5.67 21.33 -16.84
C ALA A 77 -7.13 20.89 -17.01
N LYS A 78 -7.95 21.65 -17.75
CA LYS A 78 -9.32 21.25 -18.11
C LYS A 78 -9.33 20.07 -19.09
N ARG A 79 -8.44 20.04 -20.09
CA ARG A 79 -8.32 18.91 -21.04
C ARG A 79 -7.90 17.61 -20.37
N LEU A 80 -6.94 17.68 -19.46
CA LEU A 80 -6.46 16.53 -18.69
C LEU A 80 -7.46 16.09 -17.61
N GLY A 81 -8.52 16.87 -17.36
CA GLY A 81 -9.49 16.60 -16.31
C GLY A 81 -8.96 16.83 -14.90
N ILE A 82 -7.94 17.69 -14.71
CA ILE A 82 -7.46 18.14 -13.39
C ILE A 82 -8.48 19.10 -12.78
N ILE A 83 -8.93 20.09 -13.56
CA ILE A 83 -10.06 20.97 -13.24
C ILE A 83 -11.30 20.43 -13.96
N ASP A 84 -12.48 20.51 -13.34
CA ASP A 84 -13.74 20.15 -14.01
C ASP A 84 -14.02 21.17 -15.14
N ALA A 85 -14.42 20.69 -16.32
CA ALA A 85 -14.67 21.55 -17.47
C ALA A 85 -15.81 22.56 -17.24
N ASN A 86 -16.74 22.24 -16.34
CA ASN A 86 -17.84 23.12 -15.95
C ASN A 86 -17.51 24.01 -14.75
N ASP A 87 -16.31 23.88 -14.18
CA ASP A 87 -15.90 24.69 -13.05
C ASP A 87 -15.56 26.12 -13.50
N THR A 88 -16.20 27.08 -12.84
CA THR A 88 -15.95 28.51 -13.02
C THR A 88 -15.21 29.12 -11.83
N GLU A 89 -14.98 28.35 -10.77
CA GLU A 89 -14.18 28.82 -9.64
C GLU A 89 -12.69 28.83 -10.04
N GLY A 90 -12.01 29.94 -9.76
CA GLY A 90 -10.62 30.18 -10.15
C GLY A 90 -9.64 29.26 -9.43
N HIS A 91 -9.50 28.02 -9.90
CA HIS A 91 -8.60 27.00 -9.35
C HIS A 91 -7.13 27.18 -9.75
N VAL A 92 -6.77 28.35 -10.28
CA VAL A 92 -5.43 28.66 -10.79
C VAL A 92 -4.85 29.82 -10.00
N LEU A 93 -3.62 29.66 -9.51
CA LEU A 93 -2.87 30.69 -8.80
C LEU A 93 -1.54 30.94 -9.52
N THR A 94 -1.22 32.19 -9.79
CA THR A 94 0.08 32.56 -10.38
C THR A 94 1.16 32.70 -9.31
N GLY A 95 2.42 32.55 -9.71
CA GLY A 95 3.54 32.80 -8.81
C GLY A 95 3.58 34.23 -8.24
N ALA A 96 3.04 35.22 -8.97
CA ALA A 96 2.93 36.59 -8.50
C ALA A 96 1.90 36.72 -7.36
N GLU A 97 0.70 36.17 -7.55
CA GLU A 97 -0.35 36.14 -6.51
C GLU A 97 0.09 35.31 -5.30
N LEU A 98 0.84 34.22 -5.51
CA LEU A 98 1.39 33.42 -4.42
C LEU A 98 2.40 34.19 -3.56
N ASN A 99 3.10 35.20 -4.11
CA ASN A 99 4.00 36.06 -3.35
C ASN A 99 3.26 37.05 -2.45
N GLU A 100 2.03 37.42 -2.80
CA GLU A 100 1.20 38.31 -1.99
C GLU A 100 0.62 37.60 -0.76
N LEU A 101 0.50 36.27 -0.82
CA LEU A 101 0.02 35.46 0.29
C LEU A 101 1.13 35.11 1.26
N SER A 102 0.87 35.34 2.55
CA SER A 102 1.68 34.81 3.64
C SER A 102 1.62 33.27 3.65
N ASP A 103 2.62 32.61 4.22
CA ASP A 103 2.61 31.13 4.32
C ASP A 103 1.43 30.60 5.14
N GLU A 104 0.99 31.35 6.16
CA GLU A 104 -0.16 30.97 7.01
C GLU A 104 -1.50 31.14 6.29
N ASP A 105 -1.64 32.19 5.47
CA ASP A 105 -2.85 32.39 4.69
C ASP A 105 -2.91 31.43 3.51
N PHE A 106 -1.78 31.20 2.85
CA PHE A 106 -1.68 30.23 1.77
C PHE A 106 -2.03 28.81 2.25
N GLU A 107 -1.59 28.41 3.45
CA GLU A 107 -1.95 27.11 4.03
C GLU A 107 -3.47 26.90 4.18
N LYS A 108 -4.23 27.96 4.46
CA LYS A 108 -5.71 27.89 4.59
C LYS A 108 -6.39 27.72 3.24
N VAL A 109 -5.83 28.31 2.19
CA VAL A 109 -6.45 28.34 0.84
C VAL A 109 -5.82 27.37 -0.15
N VAL A 110 -4.70 26.71 0.17
CA VAL A 110 -3.98 25.81 -0.76
C VAL A 110 -4.88 24.70 -1.33
N GLY A 111 -5.88 24.26 -0.56
CA GLY A 111 -6.87 23.27 -0.98
C GLY A 111 -7.85 23.74 -2.06
N GLN A 112 -7.92 25.04 -2.34
CA GLN A 112 -8.77 25.61 -3.37
C GLN A 112 -8.12 25.55 -4.75
N TYR A 113 -6.79 25.48 -4.84
CA TYR A 113 -6.08 25.53 -6.10
C TYR A 113 -5.64 24.15 -6.58
N SER A 114 -5.68 23.94 -7.89
CA SER A 114 -5.22 22.69 -8.54
C SER A 114 -4.19 22.96 -9.64
N VAL A 115 -3.97 24.23 -10.00
CA VAL A 115 -2.99 24.64 -11.00
C VAL A 115 -2.21 25.84 -10.45
N TYR A 116 -0.88 25.77 -10.55
CA TYR A 116 0.01 26.87 -10.25
C TYR A 116 0.80 27.25 -11.51
N ALA A 117 0.64 28.50 -11.96
CA ALA A 117 1.21 28.99 -13.22
C ALA A 117 2.32 30.02 -12.98
N ARG A 118 3.28 30.13 -13.92
CA ARG A 118 4.46 31.01 -13.80
C ARG A 118 5.18 30.92 -12.44
N VAL A 119 5.38 29.69 -11.96
CA VAL A 119 6.00 29.47 -10.64
C VAL A 119 7.54 29.50 -10.70
N SER A 120 8.16 29.99 -9.63
CA SER A 120 9.61 29.91 -9.40
C SER A 120 9.99 28.62 -8.64
N PRO A 121 11.29 28.26 -8.57
CA PRO A 121 11.75 27.13 -7.75
C PRO A 121 11.30 27.22 -6.28
N GLU A 122 11.32 28.43 -5.69
CA GLU A 122 10.94 28.67 -4.30
C GLU A 122 9.44 28.45 -4.09
N HIS A 123 8.61 28.80 -5.09
CA HIS A 123 7.17 28.54 -5.06
C HIS A 123 6.86 27.05 -4.99
N LYS A 124 7.59 26.21 -5.74
CA LYS A 124 7.42 24.76 -5.72
C LYS A 124 7.60 24.21 -4.31
N VAL A 125 8.66 24.65 -3.61
CA VAL A 125 8.92 24.28 -2.21
C VAL A 125 7.80 24.75 -1.28
N ARG A 126 7.31 26.00 -1.44
CA ARG A 126 6.20 26.55 -0.64
C ARG A 126 4.92 25.73 -0.82
N ILE A 127 4.58 25.35 -2.05
CA ILE A 127 3.40 24.53 -2.37
C ILE A 127 3.49 23.16 -1.68
N VAL A 128 4.63 22.48 -1.79
CA VAL A 128 4.84 21.17 -1.13
C VAL A 128 4.65 21.29 0.39
N LYS A 129 5.27 22.29 1.02
CA LYS A 129 5.15 22.51 2.47
C LYS A 129 3.72 22.80 2.91
N ALA A 130 2.98 23.62 2.15
CA ALA A 130 1.59 23.94 2.48
C ALA A 130 0.71 22.68 2.50
N TRP A 131 0.85 21.79 1.51
CA TRP A 131 0.13 20.52 1.48
C TRP A 131 0.57 19.53 2.58
N GLN A 132 1.86 19.47 2.89
CA GLN A 132 2.38 18.67 4.00
C GLN A 132 1.81 19.13 5.35
N LYS A 133 1.71 20.45 5.58
CA LYS A 133 1.10 21.01 6.80
C LYS A 133 -0.40 20.71 6.90
N GLN A 134 -1.12 20.61 5.78
CA GLN A 134 -2.49 20.05 5.74
C GLN A 134 -2.55 18.53 6.02
N GLY A 135 -1.43 17.91 6.42
CA GLY A 135 -1.34 16.50 6.77
C GLY A 135 -1.42 15.55 5.58
N LYS A 136 -1.21 16.04 4.35
CA LYS A 136 -1.16 15.21 3.15
C LYS A 136 0.21 14.56 2.99
N VAL A 137 0.26 13.49 2.20
CA VAL A 137 1.50 12.92 1.67
C VAL A 137 1.65 13.49 0.27
N VAL A 138 2.77 14.16 0.01
CA VAL A 138 3.00 14.91 -1.24
C VAL A 138 4.05 14.20 -2.07
N ALA A 139 3.68 13.82 -3.30
CA ALA A 139 4.61 13.40 -4.32
C ALA A 139 4.85 14.56 -5.30
N MET A 140 6.12 14.87 -5.57
CA MET A 140 6.54 15.95 -6.46
C MET A 140 7.28 15.35 -7.66
N THR A 141 6.93 15.76 -8.87
CA THR A 141 7.67 15.40 -10.09
C THR A 141 8.52 16.55 -10.59
N GLY A 142 9.68 16.27 -11.16
CA GLY A 142 10.56 17.29 -11.74
C GLY A 142 11.71 16.70 -12.55
N ASP A 143 12.24 17.50 -13.46
CA ASP A 143 13.31 17.12 -14.39
C ASP A 143 14.52 18.07 -14.32
N GLY A 144 14.28 19.34 -13.98
CA GLY A 144 15.32 20.36 -13.93
C GLY A 144 16.06 20.45 -12.59
N VAL A 145 17.23 21.10 -12.61
CA VAL A 145 17.98 21.50 -11.40
C VAL A 145 17.12 22.36 -10.47
N ASN A 146 16.24 23.17 -11.06
CA ASN A 146 15.28 24.02 -10.38
C ASN A 146 14.25 23.25 -9.54
N ASP A 147 14.03 21.97 -9.84
CA ASP A 147 13.08 21.13 -9.12
C ASP A 147 13.72 20.40 -7.94
N ALA A 148 15.05 20.30 -7.91
CA ALA A 148 15.77 19.53 -6.89
C ALA A 148 15.41 19.93 -5.45
N PRO A 149 15.27 21.23 -5.09
CA PRO A 149 14.84 21.60 -3.74
C PRO A 149 13.43 21.10 -3.40
N ALA A 150 12.49 21.15 -4.36
CA ALA A 150 11.10 20.73 -4.15
C ALA A 150 10.97 19.21 -4.13
N LEU A 151 11.69 18.51 -5.02
CA LEU A 151 11.82 17.05 -5.01
C LEU A 151 12.31 16.55 -3.65
N LYS A 152 13.36 17.17 -3.11
CA LYS A 152 13.92 16.79 -1.81
C LYS A 152 13.02 17.13 -0.63
N THR A 153 12.16 18.14 -0.77
CA THR A 153 11.22 18.56 0.28
C THR A 153 9.98 17.68 0.32
N ALA A 154 9.57 17.11 -0.81
CA ALA A 154 8.41 16.24 -0.92
C ALA A 154 8.56 14.98 -0.06
N ASP A 155 7.44 14.33 0.27
CA ASP A 155 7.50 13.02 0.95
C ASP A 155 8.03 11.94 -0.01
N ILE A 156 7.79 12.13 -1.31
CA ILE A 156 8.33 11.31 -2.40
C ILE A 156 8.72 12.25 -3.55
N GLY A 157 10.02 12.42 -3.78
CA GLY A 157 10.55 13.09 -4.97
C GLY A 157 10.62 12.14 -6.16
N ILE A 158 10.06 12.52 -7.31
CA ILE A 158 10.00 11.72 -8.54
C ILE A 158 10.76 12.44 -9.66
N GLY A 159 11.88 11.86 -10.07
CA GLY A 159 12.73 12.39 -11.13
C GLY A 159 12.44 11.75 -12.49
N MET A 160 12.66 12.51 -13.56
CA MET A 160 12.62 11.98 -14.94
C MET A 160 13.93 11.25 -15.29
N GLY A 161 13.83 10.08 -15.89
CA GLY A 161 14.97 9.24 -16.25
C GLY A 161 15.68 9.67 -17.53
N ILE A 162 14.92 10.13 -18.53
CA ILE A 162 15.44 10.49 -19.86
C ILE A 162 15.73 12.00 -19.91
N THR A 163 14.74 12.85 -19.66
CA THR A 163 14.88 14.31 -19.71
C THR A 163 15.46 14.91 -18.44
N GLY A 164 15.46 14.16 -17.33
CA GLY A 164 15.91 14.66 -16.04
C GLY A 164 17.42 14.87 -15.96
N THR A 165 17.82 15.99 -15.36
CA THR A 165 19.21 16.29 -15.01
C THR A 165 19.72 15.34 -13.91
N GLU A 166 21.03 15.11 -13.84
CA GLU A 166 21.62 14.29 -12.77
C GLU A 166 21.37 14.87 -11.37
N VAL A 167 21.19 16.20 -11.27
CA VAL A 167 20.85 16.86 -10.01
C VAL A 167 19.42 16.52 -9.58
N SER A 168 18.45 16.51 -10.49
CA SER A 168 17.05 16.15 -10.15
C SER A 168 16.92 14.67 -9.83
N LYS A 169 17.61 13.79 -10.57
CA LYS A 169 17.68 12.34 -10.25
C LYS A 169 18.30 12.10 -8.87
N GLY A 170 19.42 12.76 -8.55
CA GLY A 170 20.08 12.64 -7.25
C GLY A 170 19.27 13.21 -6.08
N ALA A 171 18.34 14.13 -6.35
CA ALA A 171 17.43 14.68 -5.34
C ALA A 171 16.15 13.85 -5.14
N SER A 172 15.84 12.91 -6.04
CA SER A 172 14.60 12.14 -6.07
C SER A 172 14.72 10.82 -5.31
N ASP A 173 13.60 10.34 -4.77
CA ASP A 173 13.49 9.02 -4.12
C ASP A 173 13.11 7.92 -5.14
N MET A 174 12.47 8.31 -6.25
CA MET A 174 12.06 7.45 -7.35
C MET A 174 12.43 8.09 -8.68
N ILE A 175 12.86 7.28 -9.66
CA ILE A 175 13.18 7.74 -11.01
C ILE A 175 12.28 7.01 -12.02
N LEU A 176 11.62 7.77 -12.89
CA LEU A 176 10.81 7.22 -13.98
C LEU A 176 11.70 6.93 -15.18
N ALA A 177 12.04 5.65 -15.39
CA ALA A 177 12.93 5.25 -16.48
C ALA A 177 12.38 5.58 -17.89
N ASP A 178 11.08 5.79 -18.01
CA ASP A 178 10.33 5.99 -19.26
C ASP A 178 9.76 7.42 -19.41
N ASP A 179 9.99 8.29 -18.43
CA ASP A 179 9.42 9.65 -18.37
C ASP A 179 7.89 9.70 -18.49
N ASN A 180 7.21 8.64 -18.03
CA ASN A 180 5.77 8.51 -18.17
C ASN A 180 5.02 8.76 -16.85
N PHE A 181 4.11 9.74 -16.87
CA PHE A 181 3.25 10.05 -15.71
C PHE A 181 2.36 8.87 -15.30
N ALA A 182 1.92 8.03 -16.24
CA ALA A 182 1.12 6.84 -15.94
C ALA A 182 1.87 5.83 -15.04
N THR A 183 3.20 5.78 -15.13
CA THR A 183 4.04 4.89 -14.31
C THR A 183 3.99 5.26 -12.83
N ILE A 184 3.71 6.53 -12.49
CA ILE A 184 3.47 6.96 -11.10
C ILE A 184 2.22 6.27 -10.53
N ILE A 185 1.17 6.15 -11.34
CA ILE A 185 -0.09 5.52 -10.90
C ILE A 185 0.13 4.03 -10.62
N VAL A 186 0.88 3.35 -11.49
CA VAL A 186 1.28 1.95 -11.29
C VAL A 186 2.12 1.79 -10.02
N ALA A 187 3.07 2.70 -9.77
CA ALA A 187 3.87 2.69 -8.55
C ALA A 187 3.02 2.88 -7.29
N VAL A 188 1.99 3.72 -7.34
CA VAL A 188 1.03 3.87 -6.22
C VAL A 188 0.23 2.60 -5.99
N GLU A 189 -0.22 1.92 -7.04
CA GLU A 189 -0.92 0.63 -6.93
C GLU A 189 -0.04 -0.43 -6.26
N GLU A 190 1.20 -0.59 -6.72
CA GLU A 190 2.17 -1.51 -6.12
C GLU A 190 2.52 -1.12 -4.67
N GLY A 191 2.63 0.17 -4.37
CA GLY A 191 2.82 0.65 -3.00
C GLY A 191 1.67 0.28 -2.06
N ARG A 192 0.41 0.40 -2.51
CA ARG A 192 -0.77 -0.02 -1.75
C ARG A 192 -0.80 -1.53 -1.54
N LYS A 193 -0.48 -2.31 -2.57
CA LYS A 193 -0.37 -3.77 -2.51
C LYS A 193 0.69 -4.21 -1.49
N VAL A 194 1.91 -3.68 -1.56
CA VAL A 194 2.99 -3.99 -0.61
C VAL A 194 2.56 -3.67 0.82
N PHE A 195 1.95 -2.50 1.06
CA PHE A 195 1.46 -2.15 2.38
C PHE A 195 0.41 -3.16 2.90
N SER A 196 -0.58 -3.50 2.07
CA SER A 196 -1.61 -4.48 2.44
C SER A 196 -1.03 -5.86 2.75
N ASN A 197 -0.02 -6.30 1.98
CA ASN A 197 0.63 -7.58 2.20
C ASN A 197 1.44 -7.58 3.51
N ILE A 198 2.13 -6.48 3.83
CA ILE A 198 2.81 -6.33 5.12
C ILE A 198 1.81 -6.42 6.28
N GLN A 199 0.64 -5.78 6.16
CA GLN A 199 -0.41 -5.89 7.18
C GLN A 199 -0.89 -7.33 7.38
N LYS A 200 -1.05 -8.11 6.30
CA LYS A 200 -1.40 -9.53 6.37
C LYS A 200 -0.31 -10.33 7.08
N THR A 201 0.95 -10.13 6.71
CA THR A 201 2.07 -10.82 7.37
C THR A 201 2.16 -10.46 8.86
N ILE A 202 1.97 -9.19 9.22
CA ILE A 202 1.94 -8.75 10.62
C ILE A 202 0.76 -9.36 11.38
N GLN A 203 -0.43 -9.34 10.78
CA GLN A 203 -1.62 -9.96 11.37
C GLN A 203 -1.40 -11.43 11.64
N TYR A 204 -0.84 -12.16 10.67
CA TYR A 204 -0.56 -13.59 10.75
C TYR A 204 0.41 -13.90 11.90
N LEU A 205 1.60 -13.30 11.87
CA LEU A 205 2.64 -13.59 12.85
C LEU A 205 2.26 -13.14 14.26
N LEU A 206 1.65 -11.96 14.41
CA LEU A 206 1.28 -11.47 15.74
C LEU A 206 0.09 -12.24 16.33
N SER A 207 -0.86 -12.70 15.52
CA SER A 207 -1.94 -13.58 16.01
C SER A 207 -1.37 -14.90 16.53
N ALA A 208 -0.45 -15.50 15.77
CA ALA A 208 0.23 -16.75 16.15
C ALA A 208 1.04 -16.58 17.45
N ASN A 209 1.89 -15.56 17.53
CA ASN A 209 2.64 -15.25 18.75
C ASN A 209 1.73 -14.97 19.96
N THR A 210 0.61 -14.27 19.76
CA THR A 210 -0.38 -14.04 20.82
C THR A 210 -0.94 -15.37 21.32
N ALA A 211 -1.26 -16.29 20.42
CA ALA A 211 -1.76 -17.62 20.76
C ALA A 211 -0.74 -18.45 21.55
N GLU A 212 0.52 -18.43 21.13
CA GLU A 212 1.62 -19.13 21.81
C GLU A 212 1.81 -18.66 23.25
N VAL A 213 1.92 -17.34 23.44
CA VAL A 213 2.08 -16.74 24.77
C VAL A 213 0.90 -17.08 25.66
N LEU A 214 -0.33 -16.94 25.15
CA LEU A 214 -1.54 -17.28 25.92
C LEU A 214 -1.62 -18.76 26.25
N THR A 215 -1.24 -19.65 25.33
CA THR A 215 -1.24 -21.10 25.57
C THR A 215 -0.27 -21.46 26.69
N ILE A 216 0.98 -20.96 26.66
CA ILE A 216 1.97 -21.22 27.71
C ILE A 216 1.50 -20.66 29.06
N PHE A 217 1.00 -19.42 29.05
CA PHE A 217 0.50 -18.75 30.26
C PHE A 217 -0.67 -19.52 30.90
N LEU A 218 -1.66 -19.92 30.10
CA LEU A 218 -2.83 -20.64 30.59
C LEU A 218 -2.49 -22.08 31.00
N SER A 219 -1.64 -22.80 30.26
CA SER A 219 -1.16 -24.11 30.67
C SER A 219 -0.45 -24.04 32.04
N THR A 220 0.43 -23.05 32.23
CA THR A 220 1.10 -22.83 33.52
C THR A 220 0.09 -22.54 34.63
N LEU A 221 -0.90 -21.67 34.35
CA LEU A 221 -1.93 -21.30 35.33
C LEU A 221 -2.80 -22.49 35.75
N PHE A 222 -3.12 -23.40 34.82
CA PHE A 222 -3.91 -24.59 35.09
C PHE A 222 -3.09 -25.77 35.64
N GLY A 223 -1.77 -25.62 35.76
CA GLY A 223 -0.88 -26.70 36.20
C GLY A 223 -0.76 -27.83 35.17
N TRP A 224 -0.92 -27.51 33.89
CA TRP A 224 -0.73 -28.43 32.77
C TRP A 224 0.71 -28.37 32.25
N ASP A 225 1.12 -29.41 31.52
CA ASP A 225 2.43 -29.40 30.87
C ASP A 225 2.45 -28.34 29.76
N VAL A 226 3.58 -27.66 29.64
CA VAL A 226 3.78 -26.53 28.72
C VAL A 226 4.56 -26.96 27.48
N LEU A 227 4.22 -26.38 26.33
CA LEU A 227 4.97 -26.58 25.09
C LEU A 227 6.46 -26.30 25.30
N GLN A 228 7.31 -27.16 24.75
CA GLN A 228 8.75 -27.02 24.89
C GLN A 228 9.29 -25.93 23.96
N PRO A 229 10.45 -25.32 24.29
CA PRO A 229 11.06 -24.32 23.42
C PRO A 229 11.29 -24.82 21.99
N VAL A 230 11.61 -26.11 21.80
CA VAL A 230 11.82 -26.70 20.47
C VAL A 230 10.54 -26.68 19.60
N HIS A 231 9.36 -26.85 20.22
CA HIS A 231 8.07 -26.76 19.54
C HIS A 231 7.84 -25.35 18.99
N LEU A 232 8.01 -24.35 19.86
CA LEU A 232 7.80 -22.94 19.52
C LEU A 232 8.81 -22.43 18.50
N LEU A 233 10.07 -22.85 18.63
CA LEU A 233 11.12 -22.50 17.68
C LEU A 233 10.82 -23.06 16.28
N TRP A 234 10.36 -24.32 16.20
CA TRP A 234 10.02 -24.91 14.91
C TRP A 234 8.82 -24.23 14.25
N ILE A 235 7.81 -23.95 15.06
CA ILE A 235 6.60 -23.25 14.63
C ILE A 235 6.96 -21.87 14.06
N ASN A 236 7.67 -21.03 14.84
CA ASN A 236 8.02 -19.68 14.42
C ASN A 236 9.03 -19.63 13.26
N LEU A 237 10.02 -20.54 13.25
CA LEU A 237 11.12 -20.47 12.28
C LEU A 237 10.83 -21.24 10.99
N VAL A 238 10.11 -22.36 11.06
CA VAL A 238 9.89 -23.24 9.92
C VAL A 238 8.45 -23.17 9.45
N THR A 239 7.49 -23.47 10.33
CA THR A 239 6.07 -23.55 9.95
C THR A 239 5.56 -22.20 9.44
N ASP A 240 5.83 -21.12 10.16
CA ASP A 240 5.32 -19.77 9.88
C ASP A 240 6.08 -18.99 8.83
N THR A 241 7.38 -19.27 8.66
CA THR A 241 8.24 -18.48 7.76
C THR A 241 7.79 -18.57 6.31
N PHE A 242 7.47 -19.77 5.80
CA PHE A 242 7.06 -19.89 4.39
C PHE A 242 5.71 -19.23 4.10
N PRO A 243 4.64 -19.42 4.92
CA PRO A 243 3.38 -18.71 4.74
C PRO A 243 3.54 -17.19 4.89
N ALA A 244 4.32 -16.71 5.85
CA ALA A 244 4.56 -15.28 6.08
C ALA A 244 5.23 -14.60 4.87
N ILE A 245 6.24 -15.25 4.28
CA ILE A 245 6.91 -14.77 3.06
C ILE A 245 5.93 -14.78 1.88
N ALA A 246 5.14 -15.86 1.75
CA ALA A 246 4.18 -15.98 0.66
C ALA A 246 3.07 -14.92 0.73
N LEU A 247 2.59 -14.59 1.94
CA LEU A 247 1.65 -13.48 2.17
C LEU A 247 2.24 -12.12 1.75
N GLY A 248 3.55 -11.93 1.92
CA GLY A 248 4.27 -10.73 1.50
C GLY A 248 4.22 -10.46 -0.02
N VAL A 249 4.10 -11.53 -0.82
CA VAL A 249 4.08 -11.47 -2.29
C VAL A 249 2.73 -11.80 -2.91
N GLU A 250 1.66 -11.80 -2.09
CA GLU A 250 0.31 -12.10 -2.55
C GLU A 250 -0.15 -11.04 -3.59
N PRO A 251 -0.96 -11.42 -4.60
CA PRO A 251 -1.54 -10.47 -5.54
C PRO A 251 -2.37 -9.38 -4.84
N ALA A 252 -2.48 -8.21 -5.47
CA ALA A 252 -3.30 -7.11 -4.97
C ALA A 252 -4.77 -7.55 -4.78
N GLU A 253 -5.40 -7.02 -3.75
CA GLU A 253 -6.83 -7.22 -3.52
C GLU A 253 -7.65 -6.51 -4.62
N PRO A 254 -8.78 -7.10 -5.06
CA PRO A 254 -9.66 -6.44 -6.00
C PRO A 254 -10.10 -5.07 -5.48
N GLY A 255 -9.93 -4.03 -6.30
CA GLY A 255 -10.36 -2.68 -5.95
C GLY A 255 -9.38 -1.89 -5.08
N VAL A 256 -8.10 -2.29 -4.98
CA VAL A 256 -7.06 -1.53 -4.24
C VAL A 256 -6.97 -0.05 -4.65
N MET A 257 -7.26 0.26 -5.92
CA MET A 257 -7.29 1.61 -6.48
C MET A 257 -8.63 2.34 -6.29
N ASN A 258 -9.65 1.71 -5.69
CA ASN A 258 -10.95 2.35 -5.41
C ASN A 258 -11.01 2.95 -3.99
N HIS A 259 -10.02 2.66 -3.14
CA HIS A 259 -9.95 3.16 -1.78
C HIS A 259 -9.24 4.52 -1.74
N LYS A 260 -9.66 5.36 -0.78
CA LYS A 260 -8.97 6.63 -0.51
C LYS A 260 -7.57 6.37 0.09
N PRO A 261 -6.62 7.30 -0.06
CA PRO A 261 -5.32 7.17 0.59
C PRO A 261 -5.45 7.07 2.12
N ARG A 262 -4.69 6.16 2.73
CA ARG A 262 -4.69 5.88 4.18
C ARG A 262 -4.34 7.07 5.09
N GLY A 263 -3.68 8.10 4.54
CA GLY A 263 -3.21 9.26 5.30
C GLY A 263 -2.00 8.96 6.20
N ARG A 264 -1.44 10.01 6.83
CA ARG A 264 -0.18 9.90 7.59
C ARG A 264 -0.29 9.16 8.92
N LYS A 265 -1.48 9.13 9.52
CA LYS A 265 -1.72 8.52 10.84
C LYS A 265 -1.99 7.01 10.79
N ALA A 266 -2.17 6.45 9.60
CA ALA A 266 -2.41 5.03 9.44
C ALA A 266 -1.13 4.23 9.75
N SER A 267 -1.22 3.36 10.74
CA SER A 267 -0.21 2.34 11.07
C SER A 267 -0.57 0.99 10.45
N PHE A 268 0.34 0.03 10.50
CA PHE A 268 0.07 -1.35 10.08
C PHE A 268 -1.05 -2.05 10.88
N PHE A 269 -1.42 -1.50 12.05
CA PHE A 269 -2.48 -2.01 12.92
C PHE A 269 -3.88 -1.43 12.60
N SER A 270 -3.96 -0.50 11.63
CA SER A 270 -5.19 0.17 11.22
C SER A 270 -6.12 -0.77 10.43
N GLY A 271 -7.33 -0.31 10.11
CA GLY A 271 -8.27 -1.08 9.30
C GLY A 271 -8.78 -2.36 9.96
N GLY A 272 -8.74 -2.47 11.29
CA GLY A 272 -9.18 -3.66 12.03
C GLY A 272 -8.15 -4.80 12.10
N VAL A 273 -6.91 -4.55 11.69
CA VAL A 273 -5.82 -5.51 11.85
C VAL A 273 -5.54 -5.77 13.35
N LEU A 274 -5.50 -4.73 14.19
CA LEU A 274 -5.26 -4.90 15.63
C LEU A 274 -6.31 -5.76 16.32
N SER A 275 -7.60 -5.47 16.07
CA SER A 275 -8.68 -6.25 16.66
C SER A 275 -8.62 -7.69 16.17
N SER A 276 -8.28 -7.89 14.89
CA SER A 276 -8.07 -9.22 14.31
C SER A 276 -6.95 -9.99 14.97
N ILE A 277 -5.80 -9.36 15.21
CA ILE A 277 -4.68 -9.97 15.94
C ILE A 277 -5.13 -10.49 17.31
N ILE A 278 -5.81 -9.65 18.07
CA ILE A 278 -6.21 -9.99 19.44
C ILE A 278 -7.23 -11.13 19.45
N TYR A 279 -8.35 -11.01 18.72
CA TYR A 279 -9.39 -12.03 18.80
C TYR A 279 -8.94 -13.35 18.17
N GLN A 280 -8.17 -13.30 17.08
CA GLN A 280 -7.67 -14.51 16.42
C GLN A 280 -6.64 -15.20 17.30
N GLY A 281 -5.71 -14.47 17.93
CA GLY A 281 -4.76 -15.06 18.88
C GLY A 281 -5.44 -15.71 20.09
N VAL A 282 -6.43 -15.04 20.68
CA VAL A 282 -7.23 -15.60 21.79
C VAL A 282 -8.00 -16.85 21.34
N LEU A 283 -8.60 -16.83 20.16
CA LEU A 283 -9.32 -17.97 19.59
C LEU A 283 -8.40 -19.17 19.37
N GLN A 284 -7.22 -18.96 18.79
CA GLN A 284 -6.24 -20.02 18.57
C GLN A 284 -5.81 -20.66 19.91
N ALA A 285 -5.47 -19.84 20.91
CA ALA A 285 -5.14 -20.34 22.25
C ALA A 285 -6.31 -21.13 22.86
N ALA A 286 -7.54 -20.62 22.76
CA ALA A 286 -8.71 -21.32 23.26
C ALA A 286 -8.93 -22.70 22.59
N ILE A 287 -8.70 -22.80 21.28
CA ILE A 287 -8.81 -24.07 20.57
C ILE A 287 -7.70 -25.04 21.01
N VAL A 288 -6.45 -24.59 21.09
CA VAL A 288 -5.31 -25.43 21.53
C VAL A 288 -5.52 -25.94 22.95
N MET A 289 -5.94 -25.05 23.87
CA MET A 289 -6.26 -25.42 25.26
C MET A 289 -7.44 -26.39 25.33
N SER A 290 -8.45 -26.22 24.47
CA SER A 290 -9.59 -27.14 24.40
C SER A 290 -9.15 -28.53 23.92
N VAL A 291 -8.27 -28.61 22.91
CA VAL A 291 -7.73 -29.89 22.44
C VAL A 291 -6.88 -30.57 23.51
N TYR A 292 -6.02 -29.82 24.20
CA TYR A 292 -5.23 -30.34 25.31
C TYR A 292 -6.13 -30.86 26.44
N GLY A 293 -7.16 -30.10 26.84
CA GLY A 293 -8.12 -30.51 27.86
C GLY A 293 -8.93 -31.75 27.45
N LEU A 294 -9.32 -31.86 26.17
CA LEU A 294 -9.99 -33.06 25.64
C LEU A 294 -9.07 -34.28 25.66
N ALA A 295 -7.78 -34.11 25.35
CA ALA A 295 -6.80 -35.19 25.40
C ALA A 295 -6.62 -35.76 26.82
N ILE A 296 -6.69 -34.91 27.84
CA ILE A 296 -6.67 -35.34 29.25
C ILE A 296 -8.01 -35.96 29.67
N ALA A 297 -9.13 -35.40 29.22
CA ALA A 297 -10.46 -35.87 29.60
C ALA A 297 -10.82 -37.24 28.97
N TYR A 298 -10.31 -37.50 27.77
CA TYR A 298 -10.51 -38.75 27.02
C TYR A 298 -9.16 -39.37 26.62
N PRO A 299 -8.37 -39.85 27.60
CA PRO A 299 -7.03 -40.30 27.35
C PRO A 299 -7.01 -41.68 26.68
N VAL A 300 -6.09 -41.87 25.72
CA VAL A 300 -5.83 -43.18 25.09
C VAL A 300 -5.01 -44.08 26.04
N HIS A 301 -4.00 -43.49 26.70
CA HIS A 301 -3.24 -44.17 27.74
C HIS A 301 -4.02 -44.19 29.05
N VAL A 302 -4.05 -45.33 29.73
CA VAL A 302 -4.78 -45.51 30.99
C VAL A 302 -3.81 -45.74 32.14
N GLY A 303 -3.92 -44.94 33.20
CA GLY A 303 -3.17 -45.12 34.45
C GLY A 303 -1.75 -44.54 34.49
N ASP A 304 -1.24 -44.01 33.38
CA ASP A 304 0.03 -43.28 33.30
C ASP A 304 -0.21 -41.81 32.99
N ASN A 305 -0.24 -40.98 34.04
CA ASN A 305 -0.45 -39.53 33.90
C ASN A 305 0.64 -38.85 33.06
N HIS A 306 1.87 -39.37 33.07
CA HIS A 306 2.96 -38.77 32.30
C HIS A 306 2.75 -39.03 30.80
N ALA A 307 2.38 -40.25 30.42
CA ALA A 307 2.06 -40.58 29.03
C ALA A 307 0.83 -39.82 28.51
N ILE A 308 -0.20 -39.65 29.34
CA ILE A 308 -1.41 -38.88 28.99
C ILE A 308 -1.06 -37.43 28.67
N HIS A 309 -0.26 -36.79 29.52
CA HIS A 309 0.14 -35.41 29.30
C HIS A 309 1.12 -35.25 28.12
N ALA A 310 2.00 -36.21 27.88
CA ALA A 310 2.88 -36.22 26.70
C ALA A 310 2.09 -36.29 25.38
N ASP A 311 1.03 -37.10 25.34
CA ASP A 311 0.09 -37.13 24.22
C ASP A 311 -0.65 -35.80 24.06
N ALA A 312 -1.18 -35.26 25.15
CA ALA A 312 -1.89 -33.97 25.15
C ALA A 312 -0.99 -32.83 24.63
N LEU A 313 0.29 -32.85 25.00
CA LEU A 313 1.29 -31.86 24.58
C LEU A 313 1.63 -32.02 23.09
N THR A 314 1.73 -33.25 22.59
CA THR A 314 1.89 -33.52 21.16
C THR A 314 0.66 -33.08 20.37
N MET A 315 -0.54 -33.35 20.87
CA MET A 315 -1.79 -32.88 20.26
C MET A 315 -1.89 -31.35 20.25
N ALA A 316 -1.47 -30.68 21.31
CA ALA A 316 -1.43 -29.22 21.37
C ALA A 316 -0.40 -28.64 20.39
N PHE A 317 0.79 -29.21 20.30
CA PHE A 317 1.82 -28.83 19.32
C PHE A 317 1.31 -28.99 17.89
N ALA A 318 0.75 -30.15 17.55
CA ALA A 318 0.18 -30.42 16.24
C ALA A 318 -0.98 -29.46 15.92
N THR A 319 -1.88 -29.25 16.89
CA THR A 319 -3.03 -28.35 16.73
C THR A 319 -2.59 -26.92 16.47
N LEU A 320 -1.65 -26.41 17.25
CA LEU A 320 -1.12 -25.05 17.11
C LEU A 320 -0.47 -24.84 15.74
N GLY A 321 0.42 -25.75 15.32
CA GLY A 321 1.06 -25.66 14.01
C GLY A 321 0.07 -25.76 12.84
N LEU A 322 -0.91 -26.65 12.91
CA LEU A 322 -1.95 -26.77 11.87
C LEU A 322 -2.90 -25.59 11.86
N ILE A 323 -3.25 -25.04 13.02
CA ILE A 323 -4.06 -23.82 13.15
C ILE A 323 -3.39 -22.67 12.41
N GLN A 324 -2.08 -22.50 12.55
CA GLN A 324 -1.35 -21.44 11.85
C GLN A 324 -1.48 -21.59 10.32
N LEU A 325 -1.28 -22.80 9.79
CA LEU A 325 -1.46 -23.07 8.37
C LEU A 325 -2.88 -22.77 7.87
N PHE A 326 -3.90 -23.14 8.64
CA PHE A 326 -5.28 -22.79 8.31
C PHE A 326 -5.57 -21.29 8.47
N HIS A 327 -5.00 -20.67 9.50
CA HIS A 327 -5.13 -19.25 9.80
C HIS A 327 -4.49 -18.38 8.71
N ALA A 328 -3.41 -18.83 8.07
CA ALA A 328 -2.81 -18.12 6.94
C ALA A 328 -3.82 -17.84 5.82
N TYR A 329 -4.78 -18.73 5.57
CA TYR A 329 -5.88 -18.47 4.62
C TYR A 329 -6.84 -17.39 5.12
N ASN A 330 -7.16 -17.41 6.41
CA ASN A 330 -8.02 -16.40 7.04
C ASN A 330 -7.42 -14.99 6.95
N VAL A 331 -6.10 -14.86 6.95
CA VAL A 331 -5.42 -13.56 6.95
C VAL A 331 -5.25 -12.98 5.54
N LYS A 332 -5.58 -13.72 4.46
CA LYS A 332 -5.53 -13.20 3.08
C LYS A 332 -6.36 -11.94 2.84
N SER A 333 -7.37 -11.71 3.67
CA SER A 333 -8.09 -10.44 3.78
C SER A 333 -8.60 -10.27 5.20
N VAL A 334 -8.63 -9.04 5.70
CA VAL A 334 -9.15 -8.73 7.05
C VAL A 334 -10.65 -9.01 7.12
N TYR A 335 -11.42 -8.57 6.13
CA TYR A 335 -12.89 -8.66 6.14
C TYR A 335 -13.49 -9.55 5.06
N GLN A 336 -12.81 -9.74 3.92
CA GLN A 336 -13.37 -10.54 2.83
C GLN A 336 -13.35 -12.03 3.15
N SER A 337 -14.34 -12.73 2.61
CA SER A 337 -14.44 -14.19 2.69
C SER A 337 -13.28 -14.85 1.95
N ILE A 338 -12.81 -15.98 2.48
CA ILE A 338 -11.85 -16.81 1.75
C ILE A 338 -12.40 -17.21 0.38
N LEU A 339 -13.70 -17.48 0.27
CA LEU A 339 -14.34 -17.86 -0.99
C LEU A 339 -14.37 -16.73 -2.01
N THR A 340 -14.48 -15.48 -1.56
CA THR A 340 -14.45 -14.30 -2.44
C THR A 340 -13.04 -13.98 -2.91
N VAL A 341 -12.05 -14.07 -2.02
CA VAL A 341 -10.64 -13.79 -2.35
C VAL A 341 -10.05 -14.91 -3.22
N GLY A 342 -10.55 -16.13 -3.07
CA GLY A 342 -10.09 -17.31 -3.78
C GLY A 342 -8.93 -17.97 -3.02
N PRO A 343 -9.16 -19.05 -2.26
CA PRO A 343 -8.13 -19.65 -1.40
C PRO A 343 -6.87 -20.03 -2.19
N PHE A 344 -7.07 -20.57 -3.40
CA PHE A 344 -6.02 -21.17 -4.21
C PHE A 344 -5.48 -20.28 -5.36
N LYS A 345 -5.82 -18.99 -5.38
CA LYS A 345 -5.42 -18.07 -6.46
C LYS A 345 -3.89 -17.93 -6.57
N SER A 346 -3.20 -17.89 -5.44
CA SER A 346 -1.74 -17.75 -5.34
C SER A 346 -1.06 -19.11 -5.24
N LYS A 347 -0.35 -19.51 -6.30
CA LYS A 347 0.36 -20.80 -6.35
C LYS A 347 1.49 -20.85 -5.31
N THR A 348 2.23 -19.76 -5.16
CA THR A 348 3.34 -19.64 -4.20
C THR A 348 2.86 -19.81 -2.77
N PHE A 349 1.72 -19.20 -2.42
CA PHE A 349 1.09 -19.37 -1.12
C PHE A 349 0.64 -20.81 -0.87
N ASN A 350 -0.01 -21.48 -1.81
CA ASN A 350 -0.47 -22.85 -1.57
C ASN A 350 0.72 -23.81 -1.41
N TRP A 351 1.79 -23.61 -2.18
CA TRP A 351 3.02 -24.38 -2.05
C TRP A 351 3.71 -24.14 -0.70
N SER A 352 3.74 -22.90 -0.20
CA SER A 352 4.32 -22.63 1.12
C SER A 352 3.55 -23.34 2.23
N ILE A 353 2.22 -23.32 2.19
CA ILE A 353 1.37 -24.06 3.13
C ILE A 353 1.63 -25.56 3.05
N LEU A 354 1.69 -26.13 1.84
CA LEU A 354 1.93 -27.56 1.66
C LEU A 354 3.31 -27.99 2.18
N VAL A 355 4.35 -27.20 1.89
CA VAL A 355 5.70 -27.48 2.37
C VAL A 355 5.75 -27.38 3.90
N SER A 356 5.21 -26.31 4.50
CA SER A 356 5.15 -26.19 5.96
C SER A 356 4.35 -27.30 6.62
N PHE A 357 3.24 -27.74 6.00
CA PHE A 357 2.46 -28.89 6.48
C PHE A 357 3.31 -30.17 6.48
N ILE A 358 3.98 -30.48 5.38
CA ILE A 358 4.83 -31.68 5.28
C ILE A 358 5.96 -31.63 6.32
N LEU A 359 6.61 -30.48 6.49
CA LEU A 359 7.68 -30.31 7.47
C LEU A 359 7.18 -30.44 8.91
N LEU A 360 5.99 -29.89 9.22
CA LEU A 360 5.36 -30.07 10.54
C LEU A 360 4.98 -31.54 10.78
N MET A 361 4.39 -32.22 9.80
CA MET A 361 4.04 -33.63 9.95
C MET A 361 5.29 -34.51 10.10
N ALA A 362 6.40 -34.14 9.45
CA ALA A 362 7.66 -34.84 9.59
C ALA A 362 8.19 -34.82 11.03
N THR A 363 8.03 -33.72 11.78
CA THR A 363 8.50 -33.66 13.17
C THR A 363 7.74 -34.61 14.11
N ILE A 364 6.52 -35.00 13.74
CA ILE A 364 5.64 -35.84 14.57
C ILE A 364 5.71 -37.31 14.15
N VAL A 365 5.86 -37.61 12.86
CA VAL A 365 5.70 -38.97 12.31
C VAL A 365 7.03 -39.66 11.99
N VAL A 366 8.12 -38.90 11.86
CA VAL A 366 9.43 -39.46 11.47
C VAL A 366 10.25 -39.80 12.72
N GLU A 367 10.52 -41.08 12.95
CA GLU A 367 11.14 -41.61 14.18
C GLU A 367 12.44 -40.90 14.62
N PRO A 368 13.41 -40.57 13.73
CA PRO A 368 14.57 -39.77 14.11
C PRO A 368 14.26 -38.38 14.69
N LEU A 369 13.13 -37.78 14.31
CA LEU A 369 12.71 -36.45 14.74
C LEU A 369 11.88 -36.50 16.03
N GLU A 370 11.14 -37.59 16.28
CA GLU A 370 10.31 -37.75 17.48
C GLU A 370 11.10 -37.48 18.77
N GLY A 371 12.32 -38.02 18.87
CA GLY A 371 13.20 -37.84 20.03
C GLY A 371 13.77 -36.42 20.18
N ILE A 372 13.92 -35.67 19.08
CA ILE A 372 14.40 -34.28 19.09
C ILE A 372 13.28 -33.34 19.54
N PHE A 373 12.06 -33.61 19.08
CA PHE A 373 10.89 -32.79 19.40
C PHE A 373 10.17 -33.25 20.67
N HIS A 374 10.58 -34.35 21.31
CA HIS A 374 9.92 -34.88 22.50
C HIS A 374 8.41 -35.08 22.30
N VAL A 375 8.02 -35.62 21.15
CA VAL A 375 6.63 -35.88 20.76
C VAL A 375 6.30 -37.36 20.85
N THR A 376 5.01 -37.68 20.98
CA THR A 376 4.50 -39.06 21.03
C THR A 376 3.75 -39.43 19.76
N LYS A 377 3.60 -40.74 19.52
CA LYS A 377 2.82 -41.25 18.38
C LYS A 377 1.33 -41.13 18.68
N LEU A 378 0.65 -40.29 17.93
CA LEU A 378 -0.80 -40.09 18.05
C LEU A 378 -1.59 -41.17 17.30
N ASP A 379 -2.67 -41.65 17.90
CA ASP A 379 -3.62 -42.54 17.26
C ASP A 379 -4.58 -41.80 16.31
N LEU A 380 -5.42 -42.56 15.61
CA LEU A 380 -6.34 -41.99 14.62
C LEU A 380 -7.42 -41.08 15.25
N SER A 381 -7.81 -41.35 16.50
CA SER A 381 -8.83 -40.58 17.22
C SER A 381 -8.29 -39.22 17.67
N GLN A 382 -7.06 -39.21 18.18
CA GLN A 382 -6.29 -38.03 18.56
C GLN A 382 -6.04 -37.15 17.34
N TRP A 383 -5.60 -37.72 16.21
CA TRP A 383 -5.49 -36.98 14.95
C TRP A 383 -6.83 -36.40 14.48
N GLY A 384 -7.94 -37.12 14.67
CA GLY A 384 -9.28 -36.62 14.39
C GLY A 384 -9.63 -35.37 15.19
N ILE A 385 -9.32 -35.35 16.49
CA ILE A 385 -9.53 -34.19 17.37
C ILE A 385 -8.63 -33.03 16.95
N VAL A 386 -7.35 -33.28 16.69
CA VAL A 386 -6.38 -32.26 16.22
C VAL A 386 -6.88 -31.61 14.94
N MET A 387 -7.24 -32.41 13.93
CA MET A 387 -7.72 -31.90 12.64
C MET A 387 -9.04 -31.13 12.78
N ALA A 388 -9.99 -31.63 13.57
CA ALA A 388 -11.26 -30.95 13.81
C ALA A 388 -11.05 -29.60 14.53
N GLY A 389 -10.20 -29.58 15.56
CA GLY A 389 -9.81 -28.38 16.28
C GLY A 389 -9.15 -27.37 15.35
N SER A 390 -8.12 -27.78 14.61
CA SER A 390 -7.41 -26.88 13.72
C SER A 390 -8.26 -26.35 12.57
N PHE A 391 -9.10 -27.18 11.96
CA PHE A 391 -9.98 -26.76 10.88
C PHE A 391 -11.10 -25.82 11.36
N SER A 392 -11.53 -25.94 12.63
CA SER A 392 -12.55 -25.05 13.20
C SER A 392 -12.17 -23.57 13.13
N MET A 393 -10.86 -23.26 13.12
CA MET A 393 -10.34 -21.90 12.97
C MET A 393 -10.83 -21.22 11.68
N ILE A 394 -10.92 -21.95 10.56
CA ILE A 394 -11.45 -21.40 9.31
C ILE A 394 -12.92 -21.07 9.46
N ILE A 395 -13.70 -22.02 9.99
CA ILE A 395 -15.15 -21.89 10.11
C ILE A 395 -15.51 -20.71 11.01
N ILE A 396 -14.89 -20.64 12.20
CA ILE A 396 -15.20 -19.60 13.19
C ILE A 396 -14.83 -18.21 12.64
N VAL A 397 -13.64 -18.06 12.05
CA VAL A 397 -13.23 -16.76 11.51
C VAL A 397 -14.09 -16.34 10.31
N GLU A 398 -14.50 -17.27 9.47
CA GLU A 398 -15.39 -16.96 8.34
C GLU A 398 -16.77 -16.48 8.82
N ILE A 399 -17.30 -17.06 9.91
CA ILE A 399 -18.52 -16.58 10.58
C ILE A 399 -18.30 -15.17 11.15
N VAL A 400 -17.19 -14.93 11.86
CA VAL A 400 -16.86 -13.61 12.41
C VAL A 400 -16.80 -12.55 11.30
N LYS A 401 -16.09 -12.84 10.22
CA LYS A 401 -15.99 -11.93 9.06
C LYS A 401 -17.34 -11.69 8.41
N PHE A 402 -18.18 -12.71 8.28
CA PHE A 402 -19.54 -12.56 7.75
C PHE A 402 -20.37 -11.57 8.60
N ILE A 403 -20.30 -11.70 9.93
CA ILE A 403 -20.97 -10.77 10.86
C ILE A 403 -20.40 -9.36 10.72
N GLN A 404 -19.06 -9.21 10.69
CA GLN A 404 -18.40 -7.91 10.54
C GLN A 404 -18.81 -7.20 9.25
N ARG A 405 -18.90 -7.92 8.12
CA ARG A 405 -19.41 -7.38 6.85
C ARG A 405 -20.87 -6.95 6.93
N LYS A 406 -21.73 -7.74 7.60
CA LYS A 406 -23.14 -7.37 7.81
C LYS A 406 -23.31 -6.13 8.69
N LEU A 407 -22.38 -5.91 9.63
CA LEU A 407 -22.33 -4.71 10.47
C LEU A 407 -21.65 -3.51 9.78
N GLY A 408 -21.10 -3.69 8.57
CA GLY A 408 -20.50 -2.62 7.77
C GLY A 408 -19.10 -2.18 8.18
N PHE A 409 -18.38 -3.01 8.96
CA PHE A 409 -17.00 -2.70 9.37
C PHE A 409 -15.99 -2.75 8.22
N ASP A 410 -16.31 -3.47 7.15
CA ASP A 410 -15.53 -3.53 5.91
C ASP A 410 -15.45 -2.17 5.18
N LYS A 411 -16.47 -1.32 5.32
CA LYS A 411 -16.48 0.03 4.71
C LYS A 411 -15.48 0.99 5.35
N ASN A 412 -15.07 0.71 6.59
CA ASN A 412 -14.10 1.49 7.35
C ASN A 412 -12.68 0.90 7.27
N ALA A 413 -12.49 -0.17 6.49
CA ALA A 413 -11.20 -0.78 6.23
C ALA A 413 -10.41 0.09 5.23
N ILE A 414 -9.70 1.10 5.76
CA ILE A 414 -8.71 1.90 5.02
C ILE A 414 -7.40 1.88 5.80
#